data_AF-A0A2P8C843-F1
#
_entry.id   AF-A0A2P8C843-F1
#
_cell.length_a   1.000
_cell.length_b   1.000
_cell.length_c   1.000
_cell.angle_alpha   90.00
_cell.angle_beta   90.00
_cell.angle_gamma   90.00
#
_symmetry.space_group_name_H-M   'P 1'
#
loop_
_entity.id
_entity.type
_entity.pdbx_description
1 polymer ?
#
loop_
_entity_poly.entity_id
_entity_poly.type
_entity_poly.pdbx_seq_one_letter_code
_entity_poly.pdbx_strand_id
1 'polypeptide(L)' 'METFVLPEGLYLVFIYRGKASDATPFFQHILGEWLPQTDYQLDEKPHFEILGEKYKNDSPDSEEEIWIPVKKKD' A
#
# COMPACT_ATOMS: atom_id res chain seq x y z
N MET A 1 4.91 18.78 -16.28
CA MET A 1 4.08 18.36 -15.15
C MET A 1 2.74 17.97 -15.73
N GLU A 2 2.32 16.73 -15.50
CA GLU A 2 1.05 16.20 -16.01
C GLU A 2 0.13 15.90 -14.84
N THR A 3 -1.17 16.10 -15.04
CA THR A 3 -2.18 15.79 -14.02
C THR A 3 -2.54 14.33 -14.12
N PHE A 4 -2.57 13.64 -12.98
CA PHE A 4 -3.13 12.31 -12.85
C PHE A 4 -4.38 12.38 -11.97
N VAL A 5 -5.49 11.81 -12.44
CA VAL A 5 -6.72 11.69 -11.65
C VAL A 5 -6.78 10.26 -11.12
N LEU A 6 -6.64 10.10 -9.80
CA LEU A 6 -6.78 8.80 -9.15
C LEU A 6 -8.27 8.40 -9.16
N PRO A 7 -8.63 7.25 -9.77
CA PRO A 7 -10.01 6.79 -9.76
C PRO A 7 -10.47 6.41 -8.35
N GLU A 8 -11.75 6.63 -8.05
CA GLU A 8 -12.35 6.18 -6.81
C GLU A 8 -12.36 4.64 -6.71
N GLY A 9 -12.27 4.11 -5.50
CA GLY A 9 -12.23 2.68 -5.26
C GLY A 9 -12.12 2.32 -3.80
N LEU A 10 -12.17 1.02 -3.51
CA LEU A 10 -11.87 0.49 -2.18
C LEU A 10 -10.38 0.25 -2.07
N TYR A 11 -9.83 0.56 -0.90
CA TYR A 11 -8.43 0.40 -0.59
C TYR A 11 -8.29 -0.24 0.78
N LEU A 12 -7.30 -1.11 0.91
CA LEU A 12 -6.76 -1.51 2.20
C LEU A 12 -5.61 -0.57 2.55
N VAL A 13 -5.62 -0.08 3.78
CA VAL A 13 -4.63 0.87 4.29
C VAL A 13 -3.75 0.14 5.30
N PHE A 14 -2.45 0.14 5.05
CA PHE A 14 -1.47 -0.42 5.96
C PHE A 14 -0.50 0.65 6.42
N ILE A 15 -0.14 0.63 7.70
CA ILE A 15 0.94 1.47 8.22
C ILE A 15 2.23 0.68 8.15
N TYR A 16 3.13 1.09 7.26
CA TYR A 16 4.48 0.53 7.18
C TYR A 16 5.44 1.36 8.03
N ARG A 17 6.31 0.66 8.78
CA ARG A 17 7.41 1.27 9.54
C ARG A 17 8.71 0.61 9.17
N GLY A 18 9.67 1.40 8.73
CA GLY A 18 10.96 0.89 8.23
C GLY A 18 11.44 1.68 7.03
N LYS A 19 12.56 1.24 6.46
CA LYS A 19 13.10 1.82 5.23
C LYS A 19 12.28 1.37 4.03
N ALA A 20 11.95 2.30 3.13
CA ALA A 20 11.29 1.95 1.87
C ALA A 20 12.08 0.89 1.05
N SER A 21 13.42 0.89 1.12
CA SER A 21 14.26 -0.14 0.47
C SER A 21 13.98 -1.57 0.96
N ASP A 22 13.47 -1.70 2.18
CA ASP A 22 13.26 -2.96 2.88
C ASP A 22 11.78 -3.35 2.90
N ALA A 23 10.93 -2.66 2.13
CA ALA A 23 9.48 -2.91 2.09
C ALA A 23 9.09 -4.15 1.27
N THR A 24 10.01 -4.72 0.48
CA THR A 24 9.71 -5.88 -0.39
C THR A 24 9.07 -7.06 0.37
N PRO A 25 9.61 -7.54 1.51
CA PRO A 25 8.99 -8.63 2.26
C PRO A 25 7.60 -8.28 2.82
N PHE A 26 7.36 -7.01 3.14
CA PHE A 26 6.07 -6.52 3.62
C PHE A 26 5.00 -6.66 2.52
N PHE A 27 5.29 -6.21 1.30
CA PHE A 27 4.40 -6.36 0.16
C PHE A 27 4.17 -7.84 -0.20
N GLN A 28 5.22 -8.67 -0.15
CA GLN A 28 5.11 -10.10 -0.41
C GLN A 28 4.15 -10.78 0.58
N HIS A 29 4.28 -10.47 1.87
CA HIS A 29 3.37 -10.98 2.88
C HIS A 29 1.93 -10.51 2.65
N ILE A 30 1.72 -9.21 2.40
CA ILE A 30 0.37 -8.67 2.19
C ILE A 30 -0.29 -9.28 0.95
N LEU A 31 0.38 -9.27 -0.19
CA LEU A 31 -0.21 -9.70 -1.46
C LEU A 31 -0.26 -11.23 -1.61
N GLY A 32 0.72 -11.95 -1.06
CA GLY A 32 0.87 -13.39 -1.22
C GLY A 32 0.21 -14.23 -0.13
N GLU A 33 0.12 -13.71 1.10
CA GLU A 33 -0.34 -14.49 2.26
C GLU A 33 -1.60 -13.89 2.88
N TRP A 34 -1.59 -12.59 3.19
CA TRP A 34 -2.68 -11.94 3.93
C TRP A 34 -3.92 -11.67 3.07
N LEU A 35 -3.76 -11.01 1.92
CA LEU A 35 -4.87 -10.63 1.03
C LEU A 35 -5.69 -11.84 0.56
N PRO A 36 -5.08 -12.97 0.15
CA PRO A 36 -5.83 -14.16 -0.24
C PRO A 36 -6.75 -14.73 0.85
N GLN A 37 -6.52 -14.43 2.13
CA GLN A 37 -7.33 -14.91 3.26
C GLN A 37 -8.57 -14.04 3.54
N THR A 38 -8.70 -12.89 2.88
CA THR A 38 -9.84 -11.97 3.06
C THR A 38 -10.94 -12.20 2.04
N ASP A 39 -12.08 -11.51 2.17
CA ASP A 39 -13.14 -11.46 1.16
C ASP A 39 -12.83 -10.48 0.00
N TYR A 40 -11.58 -10.01 -0.09
CA TYR A 40 -11.13 -9.03 -1.08
C TYR A 40 -10.04 -9.59 -1.98
N GLN A 41 -9.98 -9.09 -3.20
CA GLN A 41 -8.94 -9.39 -4.19
C GLN A 41 -8.35 -8.09 -4.73
N LEU A 42 -7.14 -8.19 -5.29
CA LEU A 42 -6.46 -7.04 -5.90
C LEU A 42 -7.31 -6.48 -7.04
N ASP A 43 -7.38 -5.15 -7.11
CA ASP A 43 -8.08 -4.44 -8.19
C ASP A 43 -7.09 -3.77 -9.14
N GLU A 44 -7.49 -3.59 -10.40
CA GLU A 44 -6.66 -3.00 -11.47
C GLU A 44 -6.64 -1.47 -11.39
N LYS A 45 -6.28 -0.95 -10.21
CA LYS A 45 -6.12 0.48 -9.94
C LYS A 45 -4.70 0.77 -9.44
N PRO A 46 -4.28 2.05 -9.40
CA PRO A 46 -2.96 2.40 -8.88
C PRO A 46 -2.88 2.15 -7.37
N HIS A 47 -1.76 1.55 -6.96
CA HIS A 47 -1.27 1.64 -5.59
C HIS A 47 -0.64 3.02 -5.38
N PHE A 48 -0.69 3.52 -4.15
CA PHE A 48 0.00 4.76 -3.79
C PHE A 48 0.38 4.76 -2.31
N GLU A 49 1.27 5.70 -1.97
CA GLU A 49 1.78 5.88 -0.63
C GLU A 49 1.49 7.31 -0.17
N ILE A 50 1.12 7.47 1.09
CA ILE A 50 1.07 8.79 1.73
C ILE A 50 2.28 8.91 2.66
N LEU A 51 3.20 9.80 2.27
CA LEU A 51 4.35 10.18 3.06
C LEU A 51 3.93 11.26 4.06
N GLY A 52 3.38 10.83 5.19
CA GLY A 52 2.85 11.71 6.23
C GLY A 52 3.92 12.42 7.06
N GLU A 53 3.52 13.06 8.16
CA GLU A 53 4.41 13.84 9.04
C GLU A 53 5.57 13.03 9.64
N LYS A 54 5.41 11.70 9.74
CA LYS A 54 6.41 10.79 10.29
C LYS A 54 7.32 10.15 9.23
N TYR A 55 7.12 10.48 7.96
CA TYR A 55 8.01 10.03 6.91
C TYR A 55 9.42 10.57 7.14
N LYS A 56 10.40 9.67 7.04
CA LYS A 56 11.81 9.99 7.14
C LYS A 56 12.54 9.24 6.04
N ASN A 57 13.02 9.98 5.05
CA ASN A 57 13.72 9.41 3.90
C ASN A 57 14.86 8.46 4.35
N ASP A 58 14.80 7.22 3.87
CA ASP A 58 15.75 6.13 4.13
C ASP A 58 16.06 5.84 5.62
N SER A 59 15.11 6.16 6.51
CA SER A 59 15.24 5.91 7.94
C SER A 59 14.53 4.62 8.35
N PRO A 60 15.12 3.79 9.23
CA PRO A 60 14.41 2.66 9.83
C PRO A 60 13.23 3.10 10.72
N ASP A 61 13.19 4.38 11.12
CA ASP A 61 12.10 4.97 11.91
C ASP A 61 11.09 5.75 11.03
N SER A 62 11.13 5.58 9.71
CA SER A 62 10.12 6.14 8.79
C SER A 62 8.77 5.45 9.01
N GLU A 63 7.68 6.20 8.84
CA GLU A 63 6.32 5.66 8.80
C GLU A 63 5.59 6.19 7.55
N GLU A 64 4.94 5.29 6.83
CA GLU A 64 4.24 5.55 5.57
C GLU A 64 2.89 4.82 5.55
N GLU A 65 1.89 5.41 4.91
CA GLU A 65 0.64 4.70 4.63
C GLU A 65 0.72 4.08 3.24
N ILE A 66 0.47 2.77 3.16
CA ILE A 66 0.45 2.01 1.91
C ILE A 66 -1.00 1.70 1.56
N TRP A 67 -1.45 2.23 0.42
CA TRP A 67 -2.82 2.10 -0.07
C TRP A 67 -2.87 1.09 -1.21
N ILE A 68 -3.43 -0.09 -0.93
CA ILE A 68 -3.55 -1.19 -1.89
C ILE A 68 -4.99 -1.28 -2.40
N PRO A 69 -5.22 -1.11 -3.72
CA PRO A 69 -6.56 -1.14 -4.28
C PRO A 69 -7.13 -2.55 -4.26
N VAL A 70 -8.38 -2.66 -3.84
CA VAL A 70 -9.09 -3.93 -3.75
C VAL A 70 -10.52 -3.83 -4.26
N LYS A 71 -11.08 -4.99 -4.57
CA LYS A 71 -12.50 -5.21 -4.81
C LYS A 71 -12.95 -6.44 -4.05
N LYS A 72 -14.25 -6.59 -3.82
CA LYS A 72 -14.79 -7.83 -3.23
C LYS A 72 -14.50 -9.00 -4.17
N LYS A 73 -14.23 -10.17 -3.60
CA LYS A 73 -14.22 -11.42 -4.34
C LYS A 73 -15.64 -11.73 -4.84
N ASP A 74 -15.70 -12.33 -6.01
CA ASP A 74 -16.94 -12.85 -6.60
C ASP A 74 -17.29 -14.22 -6.01
#